data_AF-A0A4Z1GTR6-F1
#
_entry.id   AF-A0A4Z1GTR6-F1
#
_cell.length_a   1.000
_cell.length_b   1.000
_cell.length_c   1.000
_cell.angle_alpha   90.00
_cell.angle_beta   90.00
_cell.angle_gamma   90.00
#
_symmetry.space_group_name_H-M   'P 1'
#
loop_
_entity.id
_entity.type
_entity.pdbx_description
1 polymer ?
#
loop_
_entity_poly.entity_id
_entity_poly.type
_entity_poly.pdbx_seq_one_letter_code
_entity_poly.pdbx_strand_id
1 'polypeptide(L)'
;MADRNQDNSRSSKSLDPNIDMGPLLGSLRSWKDIESEVSAKQRREEANKSPAQKAKEKYELEAQVSRHSIRMQNRATIEKKRGTPWDTERKATDKAAESLLTYIKAQKQQAQHSSKWGSKIASKLHSKATQERIEAEAKQQILVLEMNFEMARKAEEERWLQELGENRNAGNAKIHVEKCMTSESLLERESSCCEDCQYDSRLAYFAEEEEQDRLRAAYYGD
;
A
#
# COMPACT_ATOMS: atom_id res chain seq x y z
N MET A 1 90.37 -0.12 -2.29
CA MET A 1 90.88 0.04 -3.66
C MET A 1 89.78 -0.38 -4.62
N ALA A 2 89.53 0.46 -5.63
CA ALA A 2 88.81 0.23 -6.90
C ALA A 2 87.31 -0.10 -6.89
N ASP A 3 86.52 0.91 -7.26
CA ASP A 3 85.42 0.81 -8.23
C ASP A 3 85.89 0.11 -9.53
N ARG A 4 85.00 -0.62 -10.20
CA ARG A 4 84.81 -0.53 -11.67
C ARG A 4 83.69 -1.44 -12.21
N ASN A 5 82.69 -0.77 -12.79
CA ASN A 5 82.21 -0.91 -14.18
C ASN A 5 82.29 -2.28 -14.86
N GLN A 6 81.13 -2.77 -15.33
CA GLN A 6 80.78 -3.02 -16.75
C GLN A 6 79.40 -3.71 -16.78
N ASP A 7 78.33 -3.04 -17.22
CA ASP A 7 77.88 -2.79 -18.60
C ASP A 7 77.28 -4.00 -19.35
N ASN A 8 76.09 -3.73 -19.92
CA ASN A 8 75.46 -4.36 -21.10
C ASN A 8 74.88 -5.79 -20.94
N SER A 9 73.76 -6.16 -21.54
CA SER A 9 72.80 -5.50 -22.42
C SER A 9 71.63 -6.45 -22.70
N ARG A 10 70.45 -5.86 -22.95
CA ARG A 10 69.38 -6.29 -23.88
C ARG A 10 68.35 -7.38 -23.51
N SER A 11 67.10 -6.91 -23.69
CA SER A 11 65.94 -7.60 -24.30
C SER A 11 65.21 -8.59 -23.38
N SER A 12 63.89 -8.59 -23.22
CA SER A 12 62.80 -8.29 -24.17
C SER A 12 61.49 -8.00 -23.42
N LYS A 13 60.64 -7.20 -24.07
CA LYS A 13 59.28 -6.79 -23.69
C LYS A 13 58.39 -7.90 -23.07
N SER A 14 57.57 -7.52 -22.09
CA SER A 14 56.11 -7.56 -22.23
C SER A 14 55.47 -6.45 -21.38
N LEU A 15 54.62 -5.65 -22.02
CA LEU A 15 53.78 -4.65 -21.37
C LEU A 15 52.56 -5.37 -20.78
N ASP A 16 52.43 -5.38 -19.46
CA ASP A 16 51.14 -5.48 -18.77
C ASP A 16 50.94 -4.19 -17.99
N PRO A 17 49.97 -3.33 -18.36
CA PRO A 17 49.59 -2.20 -17.53
C PRO A 17 48.59 -2.69 -16.50
N ASN A 18 49.05 -3.34 -15.44
CA ASN A 18 48.19 -3.54 -14.28
C ASN A 18 48.19 -2.24 -13.48
N ILE A 19 47.16 -1.44 -13.76
CA ILE A 19 46.89 -0.13 -13.18
C ILE A 19 46.83 -0.28 -11.66
N ASP A 20 47.72 0.46 -10.98
CA ASP A 20 47.66 0.75 -9.56
C ASP A 20 46.36 1.52 -9.26
N MET A 21 45.30 0.77 -8.96
CA MET A 21 44.08 1.29 -8.34
C MET A 21 44.17 1.02 -6.84
N GLY A 22 44.82 1.94 -6.12
CA GLY A 22 44.62 2.11 -4.68
C GLY A 22 43.11 2.21 -4.34
N PRO A 23 42.72 1.94 -3.09
CA PRO A 23 41.38 1.44 -2.77
C PRO A 23 40.28 2.49 -3.02
N LEU A 24 39.72 2.46 -4.23
CA LEU A 24 38.40 2.95 -4.59
C LEU A 24 37.32 1.99 -4.04
N LEU A 25 37.35 1.74 -2.74
CA LEU A 25 36.29 1.04 -2.02
C LEU A 25 35.82 1.96 -0.90
N GLY A 26 34.80 2.78 -1.22
CA GLY A 26 33.95 3.33 -0.17
C GLY A 26 33.53 2.17 0.72
N SER A 27 33.87 2.28 2.01
CA SER A 27 33.59 1.24 3.00
C SER A 27 32.13 0.82 2.88
N LEU A 28 31.90 -0.40 2.35
CA LEU A 28 30.62 -1.08 2.47
C LEU A 28 30.45 -1.37 3.96
N ARG A 29 29.91 -0.39 4.69
CA ARG A 29 29.53 -0.57 6.08
C ARG A 29 28.52 -1.70 6.12
N SER A 30 28.78 -2.69 6.97
CA SER A 30 27.84 -3.77 7.20
C SER A 30 26.53 -3.17 7.72
N TRP A 31 25.39 -3.74 7.29
CA TRP A 31 24.07 -3.39 7.84
C TRP A 31 24.05 -3.43 9.37
N LYS A 32 24.84 -4.33 9.94
CA LYS A 32 25.00 -4.50 11.40
C LYS A 32 25.70 -3.30 12.05
N ASP A 33 26.67 -2.70 11.37
CA ASP A 33 27.38 -1.50 11.86
C ASP A 33 26.46 -0.27 11.81
N ILE A 34 25.68 -0.14 10.73
CA ILE A 34 24.68 0.93 10.56
C ILE A 34 23.59 0.84 11.64
N GLU A 35 23.04 -0.35 11.88
CA GLU A 35 22.02 -0.57 12.90
C GLU A 35 22.54 -0.29 14.32
N SER A 36 23.80 -0.67 14.60
CA SER A 36 24.45 -0.38 15.87
C SER A 36 24.65 1.13 16.08
N GLU A 37 25.01 1.87 15.03
CA GLU A 37 25.24 3.31 15.08
C GLU A 37 23.93 4.08 15.23
N VAL A 38 22.89 3.70 14.50
CA VAL A 38 21.54 4.27 14.64
C VAL A 38 21.01 4.03 16.06
N SER A 39 21.17 2.80 16.58
CA SER A 39 20.77 2.45 17.94
C SER A 39 21.55 3.22 19.01
N ALA A 40 22.86 3.40 18.82
CA ALA A 40 23.70 4.18 19.72
C ALA A 40 23.35 5.68 19.67
N LYS A 41 23.00 6.19 18.49
CA LYS A 41 22.57 7.58 18.31
C LYS A 41 21.22 7.85 18.97
N GLN A 42 20.24 6.96 18.77
CA GLN A 42 18.95 7.03 19.48
C GLN A 42 19.13 7.01 21.00
N ARG A 43 20.00 6.14 21.54
CA ARG A 43 20.29 6.12 22.98
C ARG A 43 20.89 7.42 23.49
N ARG A 44 21.77 8.06 22.72
CA ARG A 44 22.34 9.37 23.07
C ARG A 44 21.30 10.48 23.00
N GLU A 45 20.47 10.49 21.97
CA GLU A 45 19.37 11.45 21.84
C GLU A 45 18.38 11.30 23.00
N GLU A 46 18.01 10.08 23.37
CA GLU A 46 17.14 9.79 24.51
C GLU A 46 17.75 10.19 25.86
N ALA A 47 19.06 9.97 26.04
CA ALA A 47 19.78 10.38 27.23
C ALA A 47 19.86 11.91 27.37
N ASN A 48 19.99 12.61 26.25
CA ASN A 48 20.15 14.07 26.18
C ASN A 48 18.81 14.84 26.18
N LYS A 49 17.66 14.16 26.10
CA LYS A 49 16.35 14.82 26.21
C LYS A 49 16.21 15.48 27.59
N SER A 50 15.83 16.76 27.57
CA SER A 50 15.54 17.50 28.80
C SER A 50 14.33 16.87 29.54
N PRO A 51 14.22 17.04 30.86
CA PRO A 51 13.05 16.58 31.61
C PRO A 51 11.71 17.07 31.03
N ALA A 52 11.68 18.30 30.50
CA ALA A 52 10.51 18.87 29.84
C ALA A 52 10.17 18.15 28.52
N GLN A 53 11.18 17.77 27.72
CA GLN A 53 10.98 16.98 26.51
C GLN A 53 10.45 15.58 26.83
N LYS A 54 11.04 14.90 27.83
CA LYS A 54 10.56 13.57 28.28
C LYS A 54 9.12 13.62 28.80
N ALA A 55 8.77 14.65 29.55
CA ALA A 55 7.40 14.86 30.03
C ALA A 55 6.42 15.12 28.88
N LYS A 56 6.82 15.93 27.89
CA LYS A 56 6.00 16.20 26.70
C LYS A 56 5.77 14.94 25.86
N GLU A 57 6.82 14.16 25.60
CA GLU A 57 6.71 12.91 24.85
C GLU A 57 5.84 11.88 25.59
N LYS A 58 5.99 11.77 26.92
CA LYS A 58 5.13 10.93 27.74
C LYS A 58 3.67 11.35 27.64
N TYR A 59 3.38 12.65 27.72
CA TYR A 59 2.03 13.17 27.56
C TYR A 59 1.47 12.91 26.15
N GLU A 60 2.29 13.07 25.11
CA GLU A 60 1.90 12.76 23.73
C GLU A 60 1.58 11.28 23.54
N LEU A 61 2.38 10.40 24.15
CA LEU A 61 2.17 8.95 24.15
C LEU A 61 0.88 8.59 24.91
N GLU A 62 0.68 9.11 26.12
CA GLU A 62 -0.54 8.90 26.90
C GLU A 62 -1.79 9.40 26.14
N ALA A 63 -1.68 10.55 25.46
CA ALA A 63 -2.73 11.08 24.62
C ALA A 63 -2.97 10.20 23.39
N GLN A 64 -1.94 9.61 22.79
CA GLN A 64 -2.07 8.68 21.67
C GLN A 64 -2.79 7.39 22.10
N VAL A 65 -2.40 6.81 23.24
CA VAL A 65 -3.06 5.63 23.82
C VAL A 65 -4.52 5.93 24.16
N SER A 66 -4.79 7.09 24.77
CA SER A 66 -6.16 7.52 25.09
C SER A 66 -7.02 7.69 23.83
N ARG A 67 -6.49 8.36 22.80
CA ARG A 67 -7.18 8.50 21.49
C ARG A 67 -7.44 7.14 20.86
N HIS A 68 -6.48 6.22 20.91
CA HIS A 68 -6.65 4.86 20.40
C HIS A 68 -7.76 4.10 21.13
N SER A 69 -7.78 4.14 22.47
CA SER A 69 -8.82 3.51 23.28
C SER A 69 -10.23 4.04 22.95
N ILE A 70 -10.38 5.36 22.83
CA ILE A 70 -11.66 5.99 22.48
C ILE A 70 -12.12 5.54 21.09
N ARG A 71 -11.20 5.46 20.11
CA ARG A 71 -11.53 4.96 18.76
C ARG A 71 -12.04 3.52 18.80
N MET A 72 -11.38 2.63 19.54
CA MET A 72 -11.80 1.23 19.67
C MET A 72 -13.18 1.09 20.34
N GLN A 73 -13.48 1.94 21.32
CA GLN A 73 -14.81 2.00 21.94
C GLN A 73 -15.89 2.49 20.97
N ASN A 74 -15.59 3.54 20.19
CA ASN A 74 -16.51 4.05 19.17
C ASN A 74 -16.82 2.97 18.14
N ARG A 75 -15.80 2.26 17.66
CA ARG A 75 -15.94 1.15 16.73
C ARG A 75 -16.87 0.06 17.26
N ALA A 76 -16.58 -0.47 18.45
CA ALA A 76 -17.41 -1.51 19.07
C ALA A 76 -18.87 -1.05 19.27
N THR A 77 -19.07 0.23 19.56
CA THR A 77 -20.40 0.83 19.70
C THR A 77 -21.15 0.89 18.36
N ILE A 78 -20.47 1.27 17.28
CA ILE A 78 -21.10 1.39 15.96
C ILE A 78 -21.39 0.00 15.39
N GLU A 79 -20.49 -0.97 15.56
CA GLU A 79 -20.72 -2.37 15.18
C GLU A 79 -21.96 -2.94 15.90
N LYS A 80 -22.09 -2.71 17.22
CA LYS A 80 -23.30 -3.10 17.97
C LYS A 80 -24.59 -2.49 17.43
N LYS A 81 -24.55 -1.23 16.97
CA LYS A 81 -25.74 -0.54 16.43
C LYS A 81 -26.15 -1.06 15.06
N ARG A 82 -25.19 -1.45 14.23
CA ARG A 82 -25.43 -1.89 12.84
C ARG A 82 -25.79 -3.36 12.73
N GLY A 83 -25.26 -4.20 13.61
CA GLY A 83 -25.40 -5.65 13.51
C GLY A 83 -24.65 -6.27 12.32
N THR A 84 -23.88 -5.50 11.55
CA THR A 84 -23.05 -5.98 10.44
C THR A 84 -21.57 -5.63 10.64
N PRO A 85 -20.62 -6.47 10.14
CA PRO A 85 -19.20 -6.27 10.36
C PRO A 85 -18.62 -5.02 9.69
N TRP A 86 -17.50 -4.55 10.24
CA TRP A 86 -16.67 -3.46 9.73
C TRP A 86 -16.41 -3.49 8.21
N ASP A 87 -16.13 -4.68 7.67
CA ASP A 87 -15.72 -4.82 6.27
C ASP A 87 -16.88 -4.67 5.27
N THR A 88 -18.09 -4.33 5.71
CA THR A 88 -19.26 -4.28 4.81
C THR A 88 -19.10 -3.16 3.77
N GLU A 89 -18.86 -1.92 4.20
CA GLU A 89 -18.59 -0.79 3.29
C GLU A 89 -17.34 -1.04 2.47
N ARG A 90 -16.29 -1.55 3.12
CA ARG A 90 -15.02 -1.90 2.48
C ARG A 90 -15.23 -2.84 1.28
N LYS A 91 -15.94 -3.96 1.51
CA LYS A 91 -16.28 -4.95 0.48
C LYS A 91 -17.19 -4.38 -0.59
N ALA A 92 -18.11 -3.48 -0.23
CA ALA A 92 -18.99 -2.81 -1.19
C ALA A 92 -18.19 -1.91 -2.14
N THR A 93 -17.23 -1.14 -1.62
CA THR A 93 -16.30 -0.33 -2.42
C THR A 93 -15.46 -1.20 -3.34
N ASP A 94 -14.87 -2.28 -2.81
CA ASP A 94 -14.01 -3.19 -3.59
C ASP A 94 -14.78 -3.82 -4.74
N LYS A 95 -16.01 -4.29 -4.47
CA LYS A 95 -16.90 -4.86 -5.48
C LYS A 95 -17.31 -3.84 -6.54
N ALA A 96 -17.59 -2.59 -6.14
CA ALA A 96 -17.96 -1.53 -7.06
C ALA A 96 -16.76 -1.15 -7.96
N ALA A 97 -15.56 -1.07 -7.38
CA ALA A 97 -14.32 -0.80 -8.09
C ALA A 97 -13.98 -1.91 -9.08
N GLU A 98 -14.09 -3.18 -8.66
CA GLU A 98 -13.87 -4.35 -9.52
C GLU A 98 -14.86 -4.37 -10.68
N SER A 99 -16.14 -4.05 -10.43
CA SER A 99 -17.17 -3.99 -11.46
C SER A 99 -16.86 -2.91 -12.50
N LEU A 100 -16.46 -1.71 -12.05
CA LEU A 100 -16.08 -0.60 -12.93
C LEU A 100 -14.80 -0.93 -13.73
N LEU A 101 -13.77 -1.48 -13.07
CA LEU A 101 -12.51 -1.86 -13.71
C LEU A 101 -12.71 -2.96 -14.76
N THR A 102 -13.52 -3.97 -14.44
CA THR A 102 -13.87 -5.06 -15.36
C THR A 102 -14.59 -4.52 -16.59
N TYR A 103 -15.54 -3.60 -16.39
CA TYR A 103 -16.24 -2.96 -17.48
C TYR A 103 -15.31 -2.12 -18.38
N ILE A 104 -14.42 -1.31 -17.79
CA ILE A 104 -13.41 -0.55 -18.54
C ILE A 104 -12.49 -1.47 -19.35
N LYS A 105 -12.03 -2.58 -18.76
CA LYS A 105 -11.20 -3.59 -19.44
C LYS A 105 -11.96 -4.23 -20.61
N ALA A 106 -13.22 -4.61 -20.42
CA ALA A 106 -14.07 -5.18 -21.47
C ALA A 106 -14.27 -4.19 -22.63
N GLN A 107 -14.53 -2.91 -22.34
CA GLN A 107 -14.66 -1.85 -23.36
C GLN A 107 -13.37 -1.65 -24.15
N LYS A 108 -12.20 -1.62 -23.46
CA LYS A 108 -10.89 -1.53 -24.13
C LYS A 108 -10.63 -2.74 -25.03
N GLN A 109 -10.95 -3.95 -24.58
CA GLN A 109 -10.82 -5.16 -25.39
C GLN A 109 -11.72 -5.10 -26.63
N GLN A 110 -12.98 -4.70 -26.47
CA GLN A 110 -13.92 -4.57 -27.59
C GLN A 110 -13.41 -3.58 -28.65
N ALA A 111 -12.84 -2.44 -28.23
CA ALA A 111 -12.23 -1.46 -29.15
C ALA A 111 -10.94 -1.98 -29.84
N GLN A 112 -10.13 -2.78 -29.14
CA GLN A 112 -8.94 -3.42 -29.73
C GLN A 112 -9.32 -4.52 -30.73
N HIS A 113 -10.37 -5.28 -30.45
CA HIS A 113 -10.89 -6.27 -31.38
C HIS A 113 -11.55 -5.61 -32.59
N SER A 114 -12.33 -4.53 -32.44
CA SER A 114 -12.93 -3.84 -33.59
C SER A 114 -11.88 -3.27 -34.55
N SER A 115 -10.77 -2.75 -34.03
CA SER A 115 -9.64 -2.24 -34.83
C SER A 115 -8.82 -3.34 -35.51
N LYS A 116 -8.67 -4.52 -34.90
CA LYS A 116 -8.01 -5.69 -35.55
C LYS A 116 -8.79 -6.28 -36.72
N TRP A 117 -10.12 -6.17 -36.70
CA TRP A 117 -10.99 -6.68 -37.78
C TRP A 117 -11.31 -5.61 -38.85
N GLY A 118 -10.86 -4.36 -38.66
CA GLY A 118 -11.23 -3.18 -39.44
C GLY A 118 -10.52 -2.96 -40.77
N SER A 119 -10.32 -3.99 -41.61
CA SER A 119 -9.92 -3.78 -43.03
C SER A 119 -10.69 -4.62 -44.06
N LYS A 120 -11.51 -5.59 -43.65
CA LYS A 120 -12.25 -6.44 -44.61
C LYS A 120 -13.75 -6.12 -44.63
N ILE A 121 -14.07 -5.05 -45.36
CA ILE A 121 -15.29 -4.83 -46.16
C ILE A 121 -16.67 -4.95 -45.43
N ALA A 122 -17.30 -3.77 -45.30
CA ALA A 122 -18.74 -3.47 -45.43
C ALA A 122 -19.80 -4.16 -44.53
N SER A 123 -20.61 -3.32 -43.86
CA SER A 123 -22.08 -3.36 -44.07
C SER A 123 -22.81 -2.11 -43.53
N LYS A 124 -23.36 -1.35 -44.50
CA LYS A 124 -24.62 -0.57 -44.56
C LYS A 124 -25.12 0.19 -43.31
N LEU A 125 -25.57 1.42 -43.55
CA LEU A 125 -26.21 2.41 -42.66
C LEU A 125 -27.03 1.93 -41.44
N HIS A 126 -27.59 0.71 -41.44
CA HIS A 126 -28.19 0.09 -40.25
C HIS A 126 -27.18 -0.17 -39.12
N SER A 127 -25.88 -0.27 -39.41
CA SER A 127 -24.85 -0.44 -38.39
C SER A 127 -24.55 0.85 -37.60
N LYS A 128 -24.75 2.04 -38.17
CA LYS A 128 -24.39 3.30 -37.49
C LYS A 128 -25.34 3.63 -36.33
N ALA A 129 -26.65 3.54 -36.55
CA ALA A 129 -27.63 3.80 -35.49
C ALA A 129 -27.55 2.75 -34.36
N THR A 130 -27.32 1.48 -34.71
CA THR A 130 -27.10 0.41 -33.71
C THR A 130 -25.78 0.61 -32.97
N GLN A 131 -24.71 1.02 -33.65
CA GLN A 131 -23.42 1.34 -33.03
C GLN A 131 -23.53 2.55 -32.09
N GLU A 132 -24.18 3.63 -32.53
CA GLU A 132 -24.44 4.81 -31.69
C GLU A 132 -25.26 4.45 -30.45
N ARG A 133 -26.24 3.55 -30.58
CA ARG A 133 -27.00 3.03 -29.44
C ARG A 133 -26.12 2.22 -28.48
N ILE A 134 -25.29 1.32 -29.00
CA ILE A 134 -24.34 0.54 -28.18
C ILE A 134 -23.36 1.46 -27.45
N GLU A 135 -22.84 2.48 -28.13
CA GLU A 135 -21.93 3.46 -27.52
C GLU A 135 -22.64 4.33 -26.48
N ALA A 136 -23.89 4.72 -26.72
CA ALA A 136 -24.69 5.47 -25.76
C ALA A 136 -25.04 4.63 -24.52
N GLU A 137 -25.47 3.39 -24.70
CA GLU A 137 -25.70 2.43 -23.62
C GLU A 137 -24.40 2.19 -22.84
N ALA A 138 -23.26 2.09 -23.54
CA ALA A 138 -21.98 1.89 -22.90
C ALA A 138 -21.52 3.09 -22.06
N LYS A 139 -21.77 4.31 -22.56
CA LYS A 139 -21.54 5.59 -21.85
C LYS A 139 -22.47 5.74 -20.64
N GLN A 140 -23.73 5.32 -20.76
CA GLN A 140 -24.65 5.34 -19.64
C GLN A 140 -24.22 4.34 -18.56
N GLN A 141 -23.81 3.15 -18.96
CA GLN A 141 -23.37 2.11 -18.04
C GLN A 141 -22.10 2.52 -17.27
N ILE A 142 -21.12 3.15 -17.92
CA ILE A 142 -19.92 3.62 -17.21
C ILE A 142 -20.27 4.70 -16.19
N LEU A 143 -21.16 5.65 -16.52
CA LEU A 143 -21.60 6.68 -15.58
C LEU A 143 -22.29 6.09 -14.35
N VAL A 144 -23.13 5.06 -14.54
CA VAL A 144 -23.79 4.37 -13.41
C VAL A 144 -22.76 3.67 -12.53
N LEU A 145 -21.76 3.00 -13.12
CA LEU A 145 -20.72 2.30 -12.37
C LEU A 145 -19.79 3.28 -11.63
N GLU A 146 -19.43 4.41 -12.24
CA GLU A 146 -18.68 5.50 -11.59
C GLU A 146 -19.46 6.07 -10.40
N MET A 147 -20.75 6.35 -10.58
CA MET A 147 -21.60 6.83 -9.49
C MET A 147 -21.70 5.81 -8.35
N ASN A 148 -21.88 4.52 -8.68
CA ASN A 148 -21.94 3.46 -7.67
C ASN A 148 -20.64 3.31 -6.89
N PHE A 149 -19.50 3.37 -7.58
CA PHE A 149 -18.19 3.36 -6.94
C PHE A 149 -18.02 4.56 -6.01
N GLU A 150 -18.35 5.76 -6.48
CA GLU A 150 -18.22 6.98 -5.70
C GLU A 150 -19.11 6.98 -4.45
N MET A 151 -20.35 6.49 -4.57
CA MET A 151 -21.25 6.35 -3.43
C MET A 151 -20.72 5.34 -2.41
N ALA A 152 -20.22 4.18 -2.86
CA ALA A 152 -19.66 3.17 -1.97
C ALA A 152 -18.41 3.70 -1.24
N ARG A 153 -17.53 4.38 -1.98
CA ARG A 153 -16.32 4.99 -1.44
C ARG A 153 -16.64 6.07 -0.40
N LYS A 154 -17.59 6.96 -0.68
CA LYS A 154 -18.06 7.96 0.31
C LYS A 154 -18.65 7.31 1.56
N ALA A 155 -19.40 6.22 1.40
CA ALA A 155 -19.93 5.49 2.55
C ALA A 155 -18.81 4.87 3.41
N GLU A 156 -17.76 4.33 2.79
CA GLU A 156 -16.56 3.86 3.49
C GLU A 156 -15.82 5.00 4.22
N GLU A 157 -15.63 6.14 3.56
CA GLU A 157 -15.00 7.33 4.16
C GLU A 157 -15.81 7.87 5.35
N GLU A 158 -17.12 8.08 5.16
CA GLU A 158 -17.99 8.58 6.21
C GLU A 158 -18.00 7.63 7.41
N ARG A 159 -18.00 6.32 7.14
CA ARG A 159 -17.92 5.29 8.17
C ARG A 159 -16.62 5.40 8.97
N TRP A 160 -15.49 5.57 8.30
CA TRP A 160 -14.19 5.79 8.93
C TRP A 160 -14.20 7.05 9.79
N LEU A 161 -14.71 8.17 9.26
CA LEU A 161 -14.82 9.43 9.98
C LEU A 161 -15.74 9.35 11.22
N GLN A 162 -16.75 8.49 11.22
CA GLN A 162 -17.59 8.24 12.39
C GLN A 162 -16.80 7.55 13.52
N GLU A 163 -15.85 6.67 13.20
CA GLU A 163 -15.01 5.98 14.22
C GLU A 163 -14.08 6.94 14.93
N LEU A 164 -13.51 7.88 14.17
CA LEU A 164 -12.58 8.87 14.67
C LEU A 164 -13.24 9.83 15.68
N GLY A 165 -14.56 10.06 15.58
CA GLY A 165 -15.29 10.96 16.46
C GLY A 165 -14.72 12.38 16.45
N GLU A 166 -14.35 12.91 17.62
CA GLU A 166 -13.68 14.22 17.76
C GLU A 166 -12.29 14.29 17.09
N ASN A 167 -11.71 13.13 16.72
CA ASN A 167 -10.37 13.04 16.12
C ASN A 167 -10.38 13.03 14.58
N ARG A 168 -11.47 13.47 13.93
CA ARG A 168 -11.61 13.51 12.46
C ARG A 168 -10.48 14.25 11.73
N ASN A 169 -9.86 15.25 12.38
CA ASN A 169 -8.78 16.05 11.80
C ASN A 169 -7.36 15.51 12.11
N ALA A 170 -7.24 14.34 12.76
CA ALA A 170 -5.94 13.75 13.03
C ALA A 170 -5.27 13.29 11.71
N GLY A 171 -3.94 13.39 11.63
CA GLY A 171 -3.17 12.91 10.47
C GLY A 171 -3.49 11.46 10.07
N ASN A 172 -3.92 10.64 11.03
CA ASN A 172 -4.36 9.26 10.79
C ASN A 172 -5.58 9.14 9.89
N ALA A 173 -6.50 10.11 9.91
CA ALA A 173 -7.66 10.15 9.02
C ALA A 173 -7.20 10.25 7.57
N LYS A 174 -6.29 11.19 7.32
CA LYS A 174 -5.69 11.41 6.00
C LYS A 174 -4.89 10.19 5.53
N ILE A 175 -4.09 9.58 6.42
CA ILE A 175 -3.32 8.38 6.10
C ILE A 175 -4.23 7.21 5.70
N HIS A 176 -5.38 7.04 6.35
CA HIS A 176 -6.32 5.98 5.99
C HIS A 176 -6.96 6.21 4.62
N VAL A 177 -7.41 7.44 4.34
CA VAL A 177 -7.99 7.80 3.03
C VAL A 177 -6.96 7.58 1.92
N GLU A 178 -5.71 7.98 2.14
CA GLU A 178 -4.65 7.84 1.13
C GLU A 178 -4.20 6.40 0.92
N LYS A 179 -4.05 5.61 2.01
CA LYS A 179 -3.41 4.28 1.93
C LYS A 179 -4.37 3.10 1.94
N CYS A 180 -5.50 3.22 2.63
CA CYS A 180 -6.40 2.08 2.86
C CYS A 180 -7.56 2.06 1.88
N MET A 181 -8.07 3.23 1.50
CA MET A 181 -9.23 3.32 0.64
C MET A 181 -8.87 3.04 -0.82
N THR A 182 -9.87 2.58 -1.57
CA THR A 182 -9.71 2.33 -3.00
C THR A 182 -9.52 3.66 -3.74
N SER A 183 -8.43 3.75 -4.50
CA SER A 183 -8.10 4.95 -5.28
C SER A 183 -9.11 5.18 -6.40
N GLU A 184 -9.53 6.44 -6.59
CA GLU A 184 -10.38 6.84 -7.72
C GLU A 184 -9.77 6.52 -9.08
N SER A 185 -8.46 6.73 -9.21
CA SER A 185 -7.77 6.64 -10.49
C SER A 185 -7.36 5.21 -10.83
N LEU A 186 -7.00 4.43 -9.81
CA LEU A 186 -6.52 3.06 -9.99
C LEU A 186 -7.64 2.03 -9.85
N LEU A 187 -8.75 2.35 -9.16
CA LEU A 187 -9.83 1.42 -8.81
C LEU A 187 -9.33 0.19 -8.05
N GLU A 188 -8.20 0.35 -7.36
CA GLU A 188 -7.54 -0.67 -6.57
C GLU A 188 -7.08 -0.04 -5.24
N ARG A 189 -6.98 -0.86 -4.19
CA ARG A 189 -6.40 -0.44 -2.91
C ARG A 189 -4.88 -0.47 -3.01
N GLU A 190 -4.21 0.41 -2.30
CA GLU A 190 -2.76 0.29 -2.12
C GLU A 190 -2.43 -0.94 -1.25
N SER A 191 -1.25 -1.52 -1.48
CA SER A 191 -0.81 -2.73 -0.78
C SER A 191 -0.50 -2.52 0.70
N SER A 192 -0.28 -1.26 1.13
CA SER A 192 0.03 -0.93 2.52
C SER A 192 -1.20 -0.43 3.26
N CYS A 193 -1.72 -1.23 4.19
CA CYS A 193 -2.76 -0.79 5.13
C CYS A 193 -2.18 0.11 6.22
N CYS A 194 -2.98 1.05 6.74
CA CYS A 194 -2.67 1.81 7.95
C CYS A 194 -2.65 0.89 9.18
N GLU A 195 -2.01 1.35 10.26
CA GLU A 195 -1.86 0.59 11.52
C GLU A 195 -3.22 0.09 12.05
N ASP A 196 -4.26 0.91 11.98
CA ASP A 196 -5.60 0.53 12.43
C ASP A 196 -6.18 -0.61 11.56
N CYS A 197 -6.07 -0.55 10.23
CA CYS A 197 -6.51 -1.64 9.35
C CYS A 197 -5.67 -2.93 9.51
N GLN A 198 -4.39 -2.79 9.84
CA GLN A 198 -3.52 -3.93 10.14
C GLN A 198 -3.92 -4.59 11.46
N TYR A 199 -4.27 -3.80 12.47
CA TYR A 199 -4.79 -4.28 13.75
C TYR A 199 -6.07 -5.10 13.55
N ASP A 200 -7.00 -4.62 12.72
CA ASP A 200 -8.26 -5.32 12.43
C ASP A 200 -8.05 -6.63 11.69
N SER A 201 -7.16 -6.61 10.69
CA SER A 201 -6.80 -7.81 9.94
C SER A 201 -6.20 -8.86 10.88
N ARG A 202 -5.44 -8.43 11.89
CA ARG A 202 -4.87 -9.30 12.92
C ARG A 202 -5.94 -9.83 13.89
N LEU A 203 -6.91 -9.01 14.29
CA LEU A 203 -8.04 -9.46 15.12
C LEU A 203 -8.91 -10.48 14.39
N ALA A 204 -9.23 -10.22 13.11
CA ALA A 204 -9.99 -11.13 12.28
C ALA A 204 -9.27 -12.48 12.10
N TYR A 205 -7.95 -12.43 11.89
CA TYR A 205 -7.12 -13.64 11.85
C TYR A 205 -7.22 -14.45 13.15
N PHE A 206 -7.10 -13.80 14.32
CA PHE A 206 -7.20 -14.51 15.60
C PHE A 206 -8.59 -15.10 15.83
N ALA A 207 -9.66 -14.40 15.44
CA ALA A 207 -11.02 -14.93 15.54
C ALA A 207 -11.25 -16.14 14.61
N GLU A 208 -10.67 -16.13 13.41
CA GLU A 208 -10.71 -17.26 12.49
C GLU A 208 -9.90 -18.46 13.03
N GLU A 209 -8.72 -18.21 13.59
CA GLU A 209 -7.88 -19.23 14.22
C GLU A 209 -8.60 -19.88 15.42
N GLU A 210 -9.27 -19.09 16.25
CA GLU A 210 -10.08 -19.58 17.38
C GLU A 210 -11.27 -20.44 16.90
N GLU A 211 -11.97 -20.04 15.83
CA GLU A 211 -13.06 -20.85 15.28
C GLU A 211 -12.53 -22.14 14.63
N GLN A 212 -11.40 -22.07 13.93
CA GLN A 212 -10.74 -23.26 13.39
C GLN A 212 -10.30 -24.21 14.52
N ASP A 213 -9.80 -23.69 15.63
CA ASP A 213 -9.48 -24.46 16.82
C ASP A 213 -10.72 -25.11 17.42
N ARG A 214 -11.82 -24.37 17.53
CA ARG A 214 -13.11 -24.93 17.98
C ARG A 214 -13.59 -26.06 17.08
N LEU A 215 -13.50 -25.88 15.76
CA LEU A 215 -13.88 -26.90 14.77
C LEU A 215 -12.95 -28.12 14.83
N ARG A 216 -11.64 -27.92 15.03
CA ARG A 216 -10.67 -29.00 15.25
C ARG A 216 -10.99 -29.77 16.53
N ALA A 217 -11.22 -29.08 17.64
CA ALA A 217 -11.59 -29.70 18.91
C ALA A 217 -12.89 -30.52 18.78
N ALA A 218 -13.91 -29.98 18.09
CA ALA A 218 -15.15 -30.69 17.81
C ALA A 218 -14.96 -31.92 16.89
N TYR A 219 -13.97 -31.90 15.99
CA TYR A 219 -13.65 -33.02 15.11
C TYR A 219 -12.84 -34.13 15.80
N TYR A 220 -11.94 -33.78 16.72
CA TYR A 220 -11.10 -34.74 17.44
C TYR A 220 -11.73 -35.31 18.71
N GLY A 221 -12.88 -34.77 19.14
CA GLY A 221 -13.76 -35.35 20.16
C GLY A 221 -13.17 -35.39 21.56
N ASP A 222 -13.50 -34.37 22.36
CA ASP A 222 -13.63 -34.50 23.82
C ASP A 222 -15.11 -34.70 24.18
#